data_AF-B7KRK8-F1
#
_entry.id   AF-B7KRK8-F1
#
_cell.length_a   1.000
_cell.length_b   1.000
_cell.length_c   1.000
_cell.angle_alpha   90.00
_cell.angle_beta   90.00
_cell.angle_gamma   90.00
#
_symmetry.space_group_name_H-M   'P 1'
#
loop_
_entity.id
_entity.type
_entity.pdbx_description
1 polymer ?
#
loop_
_entity_poly.entity_id
_entity_poly.type
_entity_poly.pdbx_seq_one_letter_code
_entity_poly.pdbx_strand_id
1 'polypeptide(L)'
;MLSRSALLNLSASALVASSAFAQQPTGKMELECSRFTYNPDGSRSVKQALELFSETGRVRVSPGPPFKPGMSFGGSDIARMLDEQCW
;
A
#
# COMPACT_ATOMS: atom_id res chain seq x y z
N MET A 1 -49.20 -33.23 -26.09
CA MET A 1 -48.40 -33.34 -24.86
C MET A 1 -46.92 -33.19 -25.23
N LEU A 2 -46.30 -32.04 -24.95
CA LEU A 2 -44.84 -31.80 -24.99
C LEU A 2 -44.53 -31.04 -23.69
N SER A 3 -43.92 -31.64 -22.68
CA SER A 3 -42.50 -32.03 -22.51
C SER A 3 -41.65 -30.91 -21.90
N ARG A 4 -41.44 -31.06 -20.59
CA ARG A 4 -40.17 -30.93 -19.84
C ARG A 4 -39.50 -29.56 -19.76
N SER A 5 -39.68 -28.96 -18.58
CA SER A 5 -38.64 -28.45 -17.66
C SER A 5 -37.40 -27.81 -18.28
N ALA A 6 -37.24 -26.50 -18.07
CA ALA A 6 -35.94 -25.83 -18.11
C ALA A 6 -35.70 -25.13 -16.77
N LEU A 7 -34.64 -25.59 -16.12
CA LEU A 7 -34.13 -25.16 -14.81
C LEU A 7 -33.64 -23.71 -14.89
N LEU A 8 -34.17 -22.84 -14.03
CA LEU A 8 -33.59 -21.51 -13.81
C LEU A 8 -32.45 -21.64 -12.80
N ASN A 9 -31.21 -21.60 -13.30
CA ASN A 9 -29.99 -21.50 -12.50
C ASN A 9 -29.95 -20.16 -11.78
N LEU A 10 -30.10 -20.15 -10.46
CA LEU A 10 -29.76 -19.00 -9.63
C LEU A 10 -28.25 -18.99 -9.35
N SER A 11 -27.49 -18.24 -10.16
CA SER A 11 -26.11 -17.93 -9.86
C SER A 11 -26.06 -16.77 -8.85
N ALA A 12 -26.06 -17.07 -7.56
CA ALA A 12 -25.80 -16.08 -6.52
C ALA A 12 -24.32 -15.68 -6.58
N SER A 13 -24.03 -14.50 -7.13
CA SER A 13 -22.70 -13.91 -7.14
C SER A 13 -22.23 -13.65 -5.71
N ALA A 14 -21.19 -14.38 -5.28
CA ALA A 14 -20.50 -14.09 -4.04
C ALA A 14 -19.75 -12.76 -4.18
N LEU A 15 -20.25 -11.72 -3.51
CA LEU A 15 -19.53 -10.47 -3.32
C LEU A 15 -18.32 -10.74 -2.42
N VAL A 16 -17.14 -10.90 -3.01
CA VAL A 16 -15.88 -10.87 -2.27
C VAL A 16 -15.67 -9.43 -1.81
N ALA A 17 -16.08 -9.13 -0.58
CA ALA A 17 -15.71 -7.90 0.09
C ALA A 17 -14.21 -7.94 0.38
N SER A 18 -13.40 -7.43 -0.54
CA SER A 18 -12.02 -7.11 -0.26
C SER A 18 -12.00 -5.97 0.75
N SER A 19 -11.77 -6.28 2.02
CA SER A 19 -11.50 -5.30 3.05
C SER A 19 -10.14 -4.66 2.79
N ALA A 20 -10.11 -3.64 1.94
CA ALA A 20 -9.05 -2.65 1.96
C ALA A 20 -9.17 -1.93 3.30
N PHE A 21 -8.30 -2.26 4.26
CA PHE A 21 -8.12 -1.46 5.46
C PHE A 21 -7.71 -0.06 5.03
N ALA A 22 -8.66 0.86 4.97
CA ALA A 22 -8.38 2.27 4.82
C ALA A 22 -7.64 2.69 6.09
N GLN A 23 -6.32 2.85 6.01
CA GLN A 23 -5.50 3.40 7.08
C GLN A 23 -6.07 4.78 7.44
N GLN A 24 -6.66 4.86 8.63
CA GLN A 24 -7.21 6.10 9.15
C GLN A 24 -6.03 7.03 9.47
N PRO A 25 -6.02 8.31 9.05
CA PRO A 25 -4.89 9.19 9.29
C PRO A 25 -4.69 9.38 10.80
N THR A 26 -3.68 8.74 11.38
CA THR A 26 -3.36 8.85 12.82
C THR A 26 -2.53 10.09 13.14
N GLY A 27 -2.29 10.95 12.14
CA GLY A 27 -1.28 12.03 12.19
C GLY A 27 0.16 11.52 12.10
N LYS A 28 0.39 10.22 12.36
CA LYS A 28 1.68 9.57 12.19
C LYS A 28 1.75 8.94 10.81
N MET A 29 2.84 9.21 10.11
CA MET A 29 3.10 8.59 8.82
C MET A 29 3.53 7.14 9.02
N GLU A 30 2.61 6.24 8.71
CA GLU A 30 2.78 4.79 8.79
C GLU A 30 3.30 4.25 7.45
N LEU A 31 4.32 3.41 7.51
CA LEU A 31 4.98 2.84 6.34
C LEU A 31 4.58 1.38 6.15
N GLU A 32 4.04 1.05 4.97
CA GLU A 32 3.79 -0.35 4.60
C GLU A 32 5.13 -1.03 4.23
N CYS A 33 5.84 -1.57 5.23
CA CYS A 33 7.20 -2.13 5.07
C CYS A 33 7.35 -3.13 3.92
N SER A 34 6.31 -3.91 3.62
CA SER A 34 6.28 -4.87 2.51
C SER A 34 6.54 -4.21 1.13
N ARG A 35 6.20 -2.92 0.98
CA ARG A 35 6.36 -2.12 -0.23
C ARG A 35 7.78 -1.61 -0.44
N PHE A 36 8.69 -1.81 0.52
CA PHE A 36 10.06 -1.33 0.44
C PHE A 36 11.05 -2.50 0.40
N THR A 37 12.22 -2.22 -0.19
CA THR A 37 13.38 -3.12 -0.21
C THR A 37 14.56 -2.41 0.42
N TYR A 38 15.25 -3.08 1.34
CA TYR A 38 16.57 -2.68 1.80
C TYR A 38 17.60 -3.10 0.76
N ASN A 39 18.35 -2.14 0.23
CA ASN A 39 19.40 -2.41 -0.75
C ASN A 39 20.77 -2.61 -0.06
N PRO A 40 21.70 -3.38 -0.65
CA PRO A 40 23.02 -3.62 -0.05
C PRO A 40 23.87 -2.37 0.20
N ASP A 41 23.61 -1.27 -0.52
CA ASP A 41 24.27 0.02 -0.34
C ASP A 41 23.68 0.86 0.82
N GLY A 42 22.74 0.28 1.57
CA GLY A 42 22.04 0.96 2.67
C GLY A 42 20.95 1.92 2.19
N SER A 43 20.56 1.92 0.92
CA SER A 43 19.44 2.71 0.41
C SER A 43 18.13 1.92 0.38
N ARG A 44 16.98 2.59 0.33
CA ARG A 44 15.63 1.98 0.43
C ARG A 44 14.85 2.24 -0.84
N SER A 45 14.51 1.18 -1.56
CA SER A 45 13.76 1.27 -2.82
C SER A 45 12.29 0.96 -2.62
N VAL A 46 11.44 1.72 -3.30
CA VAL A 46 9.99 1.46 -3.38
C VAL A 46 9.73 0.39 -4.43
N LYS A 47 9.10 -0.73 -4.04
CA LYS A 47 8.73 -1.82 -4.95
C LYS A 47 7.53 -1.45 -5.81
N GLN A 48 6.54 -0.80 -5.21
CA GLN A 48 5.25 -0.47 -5.82
C GLN A 48 4.75 0.87 -5.30
N ALA A 49 3.98 1.58 -6.13
CA ALA A 49 3.45 2.87 -5.72
C ALA A 49 2.54 2.74 -4.49
N LEU A 50 2.67 3.66 -3.54
CA LEU A 50 1.85 3.74 -2.35
C LEU A 50 1.51 5.19 -2.00
N GLU A 51 0.44 5.38 -1.24
CA GLU A 51 0.12 6.66 -0.62
C GLU A 51 0.63 6.68 0.81
N LEU A 52 1.40 7.71 1.14
CA LEU A 52 1.82 8.00 2.51
C LEU A 52 0.91 9.08 3.08
N PHE A 53 0.40 8.84 4.28
CA PHE A 53 -0.42 9.81 5.00
C PHE A 53 0.46 10.57 5.98
N SER A 54 0.58 11.88 5.80
CA SER A 54 1.29 12.78 6.72
C SER A 54 0.32 13.81 7.30
N GLU A 55 0.77 14.58 8.30
CA GLU A 55 0.03 15.74 8.81
C GLU A 55 -0.29 16.75 7.71
N THR A 56 0.58 16.87 6.70
CA THR A 56 0.41 17.80 5.57
C THR A 56 -0.49 17.27 4.46
N GLY A 57 -0.99 16.04 4.58
CA GLY A 57 -1.84 15.38 3.60
C GLY A 57 -1.23 14.10 3.02
N ARG A 58 -1.76 13.68 1.87
CA ARG A 58 -1.35 12.44 1.19
C ARG A 58 -0.25 12.71 0.18
N VAL A 59 0.82 11.93 0.26
CA VAL A 59 1.91 11.98 -0.72
C VAL A 59 1.98 10.64 -1.44
N ARG A 60 1.83 10.67 -2.76
CA ARG A 60 2.02 9.48 -3.58
C ARG A 60 3.52 9.26 -3.82
N VAL A 61 4.00 8.10 -3.40
CA VAL A 61 5.37 7.64 -3.66
C VAL A 61 5.33 6.57 -4.73
N SER A 62 6.14 6.71 -5.77
CA SER A 62 6.27 5.74 -6.84
C SER A 62 7.69 5.14 -6.87
N PRO A 63 7.88 3.95 -7.45
CA PRO A 63 9.21 3.43 -7.75
C PRO A 63 10.05 4.47 -8.50
N GLY A 64 11.31 4.62 -8.09
CA GLY A 64 12.19 5.68 -8.56
C GLY A 64 13.53 5.64 -7.84
N PRO A 65 14.26 6.78 -7.76
CA PRO A 65 15.50 6.87 -7.01
C PRO A 65 15.31 6.39 -5.56
N PRO A 66 16.28 5.66 -5.00
CA PRO A 66 16.14 5.11 -3.65
C PRO A 66 16.29 6.20 -2.60
N PHE A 67 15.61 6.02 -1.47
CA PHE A 67 15.78 6.87 -0.29
C PHE A 67 17.09 6.54 0.41
N LYS A 68 17.83 7.56 0.82
CA LYS A 68 19.02 7.43 1.67
C LYS A 68 18.78 8.16 2.98
N PRO A 69 19.36 7.68 4.10
CA PRO A 69 19.30 8.38 5.37
C PRO A 69 19.75 9.84 5.23
N GLY A 70 19.04 10.75 5.90
CA GLY A 70 19.30 12.19 5.87
C GLY A 70 18.68 12.93 4.67
N MET A 71 18.09 12.24 3.70
CA MET A 71 17.39 12.90 2.59
C MET A 71 15.93 13.19 2.96
N SER A 72 15.52 14.45 2.84
CA SER A 72 14.12 14.86 3.05
C SER A 72 13.29 14.62 1.80
N PHE A 73 12.16 13.94 1.96
CA PHE A 73 11.10 13.79 0.97
C PHE A 73 9.81 14.33 1.55
N GLY A 74 9.34 15.47 1.04
CA GLY A 74 8.13 16.12 1.56
C GLY A 74 8.25 16.53 3.04
N GLY A 75 9.46 16.83 3.52
CA GLY A 75 9.71 17.16 4.93
C GLY A 75 10.06 15.97 5.81
N SER A 76 9.96 14.72 5.31
CA SER A 76 10.22 13.50 6.07
C SER A 76 11.47 12.76 5.58
N ASP A 77 12.26 12.24 6.52
CA ASP A 77 13.33 11.28 6.20
C ASP A 77 12.74 9.87 6.14
N ILE A 78 12.28 9.48 4.95
CA ILE A 78 11.63 8.19 4.71
C ILE A 78 12.58 7.03 5.03
N ALA A 79 13.87 7.17 4.74
CA ALA A 79 14.84 6.09 5.00
C ALA A 79 15.00 5.85 6.50
N ARG A 80 15.16 6.92 7.30
CA ARG A 80 15.20 6.81 8.77
C ARG A 80 13.90 6.24 9.32
N MET A 81 12.75 6.67 8.81
CA MET A 81 11.46 6.15 9.27
C MET A 81 11.28 4.66 8.97
N LEU A 82 11.75 4.18 7.81
CA LEU A 82 11.76 2.75 7.51
C LEU A 82 12.69 1.99 8.45
N ASP A 83 13.82 2.57 8.84
CA ASP A 83 14.73 1.98 9.83
C ASP A 83 14.15 1.94 11.25
N GLU A 84 13.19 2.80 11.56
CA GLU A 84 12.50 2.78 12.86
C GLU A 84 11.29 1.84 12.88
N GLN A 85 10.66 1.60 11.72
CA GLN A 85 9.39 0.88 11.62
C GLN A 85 9.53 -0.54 11.07
N CYS A 86 10.57 -0.84 10.29
CA CYS A 86 10.67 -2.06 9.50
C CYS A 86 11.90 -2.92 9.82
N TRP A 87 12.95 -2.35 10.43
CA TRP A 87 14.24 -2.99 10.72
C TRP A 87 14.79 -2.56 12.08
#